data_AF-A0A2A5WWD9-F1
#
_entry.id   AF-A0A2A5WWD9-F1
#
_cell.length_a   1.000
_cell.length_b   1.000
_cell.length_c   1.000
_cell.angle_alpha   90.00
_cell.angle_beta   90.00
_cell.angle_gamma   90.00
#
_symmetry.space_group_name_H-M   'P 1'
#
loop_
_entity.id
_entity.type
_entity.pdbx_description
1 polymer ?
#
loop_
_entity_poly.entity_id
_entity_poly.type
_entity_poly.pdbx_seq_one_letter_code
_entity_poly.pdbx_strand_id
1 'polypeptide(L)'
;MLSHIRKFTLIFFLLTLLPYLSFSQNKQNRYYNPFRFSVSGLTKFVVGPNDHINSKYLFDHGIGLLGELIYTLDQKAKYEISIEAGIMRTFSNPDNSSTEKPLIPISINAYYYFFDEEFSPFIGLGFGAEYLHNSNKYLLEPIFKTVIGISNNNLKVFGRWGVLKSGDYSIEIGIGYSFKERPCGCFPQSN
;
A
#
# COMPACT_ATOMS: atom_id res chain seq x y z
N MET A 1 27.68 12.90 -11.83
CA MET A 1 27.44 11.83 -10.82
C MET A 1 27.33 12.33 -9.38
N LEU A 2 28.23 13.22 -8.90
CA LEU A 2 28.21 13.73 -7.51
C LEU A 2 26.90 14.45 -7.09
N SER A 3 26.22 15.12 -8.04
CA SER A 3 24.96 15.84 -7.80
C SER A 3 23.77 14.92 -7.50
N HIS A 4 23.67 13.77 -8.19
CA HIS A 4 22.58 12.82 -7.99
C HIS A 4 22.71 12.08 -6.64
N ILE A 5 23.94 11.76 -6.23
CA ILE A 5 24.20 11.15 -4.92
C ILE A 5 23.75 12.10 -3.81
N ARG A 6 24.14 13.39 -3.86
CA ARG A 6 23.71 14.40 -2.87
C ARG A 6 22.20 14.58 -2.80
N LYS A 7 21.48 14.56 -3.94
CA LYS A 7 20.01 14.61 -3.96
C LYS A 7 19.39 13.37 -3.30
N PHE A 8 19.93 12.19 -3.58
CA PHE A 8 19.46 10.93 -2.99
C PHE A 8 19.70 10.88 -1.47
N THR A 9 20.87 11.33 -1.00
CA THR A 9 21.18 11.43 0.43
C THR A 9 20.26 12.42 1.14
N LEU A 10 19.93 13.55 0.49
CA LEU A 10 19.05 14.57 1.05
C LEU A 10 17.60 14.09 1.13
N ILE A 11 17.11 13.37 0.12
CA ILE A 11 15.78 12.74 0.13
C ILE A 11 15.71 11.67 1.23
N PHE A 12 16.74 10.82 1.35
CA PHE A 12 16.82 9.80 2.39
C PHE A 12 16.92 10.40 3.80
N PHE A 13 17.67 11.49 3.94
CA PHE A 13 17.76 12.25 5.19
C PHE A 13 16.40 12.87 5.56
N LEU A 14 15.68 13.48 4.62
CA LEU A 14 14.33 13.99 4.87
C LEU A 14 13.34 12.86 5.23
N LEU A 15 13.40 11.73 4.54
CA LEU A 15 12.58 10.55 4.81
C LEU A 15 12.82 9.93 6.19
N THR A 16 14.01 10.10 6.76
CA THR A 16 14.36 9.54 8.08
C THR A 16 14.20 10.57 9.20
N LEU A 17 14.54 11.84 8.93
CA LEU A 17 14.48 12.92 9.90
C LEU A 17 13.05 13.36 10.21
N LEU A 18 12.16 13.43 9.20
CA LEU A 18 10.76 13.80 9.41
C LEU A 18 10.03 12.84 10.36
N PRO A 19 10.09 11.50 10.18
CA PRO A 19 9.52 10.58 11.15
C PRO A 19 10.20 10.65 12.52
N TYR A 20 11.51 10.88 12.59
CA TYR A 20 12.24 11.03 13.86
C TYR A 20 11.80 12.28 14.65
N LEU A 21 11.63 13.42 13.96
CA LEU A 21 11.13 14.65 14.58
C LEU A 21 9.69 14.48 15.05
N SER A 22 8.83 13.83 14.25
CA SER A 22 7.46 13.49 14.62
C SER A 22 7.42 12.55 15.85
N PHE A 23 8.34 11.59 15.93
CA PHE A 23 8.50 10.69 17.07
C PHE A 23 8.88 11.47 18.35
N SER A 24 9.79 12.46 18.25
CA SER A 24 10.25 13.26 19.39
C SER A 24 9.21 14.24 19.95
N GLN A 25 8.31 14.74 19.09
CA GLN A 25 7.24 15.67 19.49
C GLN A 25 6.04 14.95 20.13
N ASN A 26 5.95 13.63 19.99
CA ASN A 26 4.85 12.83 20.50
C ASN A 26 5.03 12.43 21.98
N LYS A 27 5.32 13.40 22.86
CA LYS A 27 5.54 13.18 24.31
C LYS A 27 4.29 12.75 25.10
N GLN A 28 3.09 12.84 24.51
CA GLN A 28 1.83 12.41 25.15
C GLN A 28 1.44 10.95 24.85
N ASN A 29 2.22 10.22 24.05
CA ASN A 29 1.90 8.87 23.57
C ASN A 29 2.13 7.73 24.60
N ARG A 30 2.27 8.05 25.90
CA ARG A 30 2.61 7.06 26.95
C ARG A 30 1.52 5.97 27.11
N TYR A 31 0.32 6.19 26.58
CA TYR A 31 -0.82 5.27 26.65
C TYR A 31 -1.30 4.73 25.30
N TYR A 32 -0.68 5.12 24.17
CA TYR A 32 -1.17 4.72 22.85
C TYR A 32 -0.05 4.16 21.96
N ASN A 33 -0.16 2.87 21.63
CA ASN A 33 0.75 2.23 20.68
C ASN A 33 0.42 2.69 19.24
N PRO A 34 1.30 3.44 18.56
CA PRO A 34 1.05 3.98 17.22
C PRO A 34 1.12 2.93 16.11
N PHE A 35 1.52 1.69 16.44
CA PHE A 35 1.57 0.57 15.51
C PHE A 35 0.25 -0.19 15.45
N ARG A 36 -0.17 -0.51 14.23
CA ARG A 36 -1.34 -1.35 13.96
C ARG A 36 -0.99 -2.37 12.89
N PHE A 37 -1.59 -3.55 13.00
CA PHE A 37 -1.50 -4.57 11.96
C PHE A 37 -2.87 -4.72 11.30
N SER A 38 -2.89 -4.83 9.98
CA SER A 38 -4.10 -5.11 9.22
C SER A 38 -3.87 -6.20 8.19
N VAL A 39 -4.94 -6.92 7.87
CA VAL A 39 -4.97 -7.93 6.81
C VAL A 39 -6.08 -7.58 5.85
N SER A 40 -5.79 -7.63 4.56
CA SER A 40 -6.74 -7.30 3.50
C SER A 40 -6.83 -8.41 2.47
N GLY A 41 -8.05 -8.71 2.04
CA GLY A 41 -8.31 -9.49 0.84
C GLY A 41 -8.59 -8.56 -0.32
N LEU A 42 -8.03 -8.86 -1.50
CA LEU A 42 -8.28 -8.06 -2.69
C LEU A 42 -8.32 -8.88 -3.98
N THR A 43 -8.93 -8.25 -4.97
CA THR A 43 -8.92 -8.66 -6.37
C THR A 43 -8.08 -7.65 -7.15
N LYS A 44 -7.35 -8.12 -8.16
CA LYS A 44 -6.54 -7.31 -9.08
C LYS A 44 -6.97 -7.64 -10.50
N PHE A 45 -7.15 -6.60 -11.30
CA PHE A 45 -7.50 -6.67 -12.71
C PHE A 45 -6.42 -5.94 -13.50
N VAL A 46 -5.88 -6.59 -14.52
CA VAL A 46 -4.92 -5.95 -15.42
C VAL A 46 -5.70 -5.14 -16.45
N VAL A 47 -5.29 -3.90 -16.67
CA VAL A 47 -5.97 -2.95 -17.56
C VAL A 47 -4.96 -2.46 -18.59
N GLY A 48 -5.24 -2.67 -19.87
CA GLY A 48 -4.35 -2.27 -20.96
C GLY A 48 -4.81 -2.87 -22.29
N PRO A 49 -4.26 -2.43 -23.43
CA PRO A 49 -4.54 -3.06 -24.71
C PRO A 49 -4.10 -4.54 -24.65
N ASN A 50 -4.99 -5.44 -25.06
CA ASN A 50 -4.85 -6.91 -25.06
C ASN A 50 -3.65 -7.47 -25.88
N ASP A 51 -2.71 -6.63 -26.27
CA ASP A 51 -1.48 -7.06 -26.92
C ASP A 51 -0.51 -7.59 -25.85
N HIS A 52 -0.75 -8.82 -25.39
CA HIS A 52 0.13 -9.58 -24.47
C HIS A 52 1.59 -9.71 -24.93
N ILE A 53 1.95 -9.16 -26.10
CA ILE A 53 3.28 -9.17 -26.67
C ILE A 53 4.27 -8.35 -25.82
N ASN A 54 3.83 -7.24 -25.23
CA ASN A 54 4.70 -6.33 -24.47
C ASN A 54 4.35 -6.19 -22.98
N SER A 55 3.20 -6.72 -22.54
CA SER A 55 2.78 -6.68 -21.13
C SER A 55 3.68 -7.56 -20.26
N LYS A 56 4.10 -7.02 -19.10
CA LYS A 56 4.75 -7.82 -18.05
C LYS A 56 3.76 -8.66 -17.25
N TYR A 57 2.49 -8.24 -17.23
CA TYR A 57 1.42 -9.06 -16.70
C TYR A 57 1.03 -10.16 -17.70
N LEU A 58 1.29 -11.40 -17.31
CA LEU A 58 0.89 -12.60 -18.04
C LEU A 58 -0.41 -13.23 -17.48
N PHE A 59 -1.27 -12.40 -16.90
CA PHE A 59 -2.54 -12.79 -16.31
C PHE A 59 -3.55 -11.66 -16.50
N ASP A 60 -4.84 -12.01 -16.39
CA ASP A 60 -5.92 -11.05 -16.59
C ASP A 60 -6.47 -10.58 -15.25
N HIS A 61 -6.61 -11.51 -14.30
CA HIS A 61 -7.11 -11.23 -12.96
C HIS A 61 -6.33 -11.99 -11.89
N GLY A 62 -6.39 -11.50 -10.66
CA GLY A 62 -5.79 -12.15 -9.51
C GLY A 62 -6.56 -11.89 -8.22
N ILE A 63 -6.42 -12.80 -7.27
CA ILE A 63 -7.03 -12.73 -5.94
C ILE A 63 -5.96 -13.01 -4.91
N GLY A 64 -5.93 -12.26 -3.83
CA GLY A 64 -4.91 -12.46 -2.81
C GLY A 64 -5.19 -11.82 -1.47
N LEU A 65 -4.21 -11.99 -0.60
CA LEU A 65 -4.19 -11.49 0.76
C LEU A 65 -2.94 -10.62 0.96
N LEU A 66 -3.10 -9.49 1.64
CA LEU A 66 -2.05 -8.58 2.03
C LEU A 66 -2.04 -8.41 3.54
N GLY A 67 -0.86 -8.48 4.15
CA GLY A 67 -0.61 -8.02 5.51
C GLY A 67 0.03 -6.64 5.47
N GLU A 68 -0.37 -5.76 6.37
CA GLU A 68 0.11 -4.39 6.44
C GLU A 68 0.42 -4.00 7.88
N LEU A 69 1.65 -3.51 8.09
CA LEU A 69 2.06 -2.87 9.33
C LEU A 69 1.95 -1.35 9.16
N ILE A 70 1.08 -0.73 9.95
CA ILE A 70 0.71 0.68 9.86
C ILE A 70 1.31 1.42 11.06
N TYR A 71 1.83 2.61 10.81
CA TYR A 71 2.28 3.55 11.82
C TYR A 71 1.60 4.91 11.63
N THR A 72 0.92 5.38 12.66
CA THR A 72 0.28 6.69 12.67
C THR A 72 1.29 7.78 13.04
N LEU A 73 1.49 8.77 12.16
CA LEU A 73 2.51 9.81 12.30
C LEU A 73 2.09 10.98 13.18
N ASP A 74 0.83 11.37 13.11
CA ASP A 74 0.29 12.56 13.75
C ASP A 74 -0.66 12.23 14.90
N GLN A 75 -0.83 13.20 15.78
CA GLN A 75 -1.71 13.07 16.94
C GLN A 75 -3.18 12.94 16.52
N LYS A 76 -3.61 13.63 15.46
CA LYS A 76 -4.99 13.60 14.93
C LYS A 76 -5.27 12.41 14.01
N ALA A 77 -4.36 11.43 13.99
CA ALA A 77 -4.40 10.25 13.15
C ALA A 77 -4.61 10.48 11.64
N LYS A 78 -4.47 11.70 11.12
CA LYS A 78 -4.74 12.01 9.71
C LYS A 78 -3.70 11.40 8.77
N TYR A 79 -2.48 11.18 9.25
CA TYR A 79 -1.37 10.71 8.44
C TYR A 79 -0.88 9.37 8.93
N GLU A 80 -0.85 8.40 8.02
CA GLU A 80 -0.31 7.07 8.29
C GLU A 80 0.72 6.69 7.23
N ILE A 81 1.75 5.98 7.66
CA ILE A 81 2.65 5.27 6.76
C ILE A 81 2.53 3.78 7.03
N SER A 82 2.72 2.96 6.02
CA SER A 82 2.65 1.52 6.19
C SER A 82 3.65 0.78 5.32
N ILE A 83 3.98 -0.44 5.76
CA ILE A 83 4.69 -1.43 4.97
C ILE A 83 3.70 -2.56 4.74
N GLU A 84 3.50 -2.91 3.48
CA GLU A 84 2.55 -3.92 3.04
C GLU A 84 3.28 -5.02 2.27
N ALA A 85 2.92 -6.27 2.52
CA ALA A 85 3.39 -7.42 1.76
C ALA A 85 2.28 -8.47 1.66
N GLY A 86 2.29 -9.30 0.63
CA GLY A 86 1.31 -10.38 0.57
C GLY A 86 1.54 -11.40 -0.51
N ILE A 87 0.48 -12.14 -0.82
CA ILE A 87 0.49 -13.19 -1.82
C ILE A 87 -0.82 -13.16 -2.60
N MET A 88 -0.70 -13.25 -3.92
CA MET A 88 -1.82 -13.30 -4.83
C MET A 88 -1.70 -14.52 -5.74
N ARG A 89 -2.83 -15.13 -6.04
CA ARG A 89 -3.00 -16.11 -7.11
C ARG A 89 -3.49 -15.38 -8.34
N THR A 90 -2.93 -15.71 -9.49
CA THR A 90 -3.25 -15.07 -10.77
C THR A 90 -3.84 -16.08 -11.75
N PHE A 91 -4.72 -15.60 -12.61
CA PHE A 91 -5.54 -16.38 -13.51
C PHE A 91 -5.62 -15.69 -14.88
N SER A 92 -5.65 -16.50 -15.93
CA SER A 92 -5.76 -16.07 -17.34
C SER A 92 -6.86 -16.84 -18.05
N ASN A 93 -7.47 -16.26 -19.07
CA ASN A 93 -8.51 -16.92 -19.89
C ASN A 93 -7.95 -18.20 -20.58
N PRO A 94 -8.78 -19.24 -20.82
CA PRO A 94 -8.35 -20.65 -20.93
C PRO A 94 -7.79 -21.08 -22.29
N ASP A 95 -7.64 -20.19 -23.28
CA ASP A 95 -7.17 -20.59 -24.62
C ASP A 95 -5.67 -20.98 -24.66
N ASN A 96 -4.93 -20.77 -23.57
CA ASN A 96 -3.59 -21.32 -23.39
C ASN A 96 -3.37 -21.65 -21.91
N SER A 97 -3.36 -22.94 -21.57
CA SER A 97 -2.90 -23.55 -20.31
C SER A 97 -3.08 -22.70 -19.04
N SER A 98 -4.03 -23.06 -18.18
CA SER A 98 -4.22 -22.49 -16.85
C SER A 98 -2.95 -22.64 -16.00
N THR A 99 -2.02 -21.70 -16.13
CA THR A 99 -0.82 -21.65 -15.29
C THR A 99 -1.09 -20.66 -14.19
N GLU A 100 -1.71 -21.15 -13.12
CA GLU A 100 -1.81 -20.39 -11.88
C GLU A 100 -0.39 -20.04 -11.41
N LYS A 101 -0.13 -18.75 -11.23
CA LYS A 101 1.17 -18.26 -10.82
C LYS A 101 1.04 -17.39 -9.58
N PRO A 102 1.93 -17.57 -8.58
CA PRO A 102 1.96 -16.67 -7.43
C PRO A 102 2.52 -15.32 -7.85
N LEU A 103 1.93 -14.26 -7.30
CA LEU A 103 2.44 -12.89 -7.35
C LEU A 103 2.63 -12.41 -5.91
N ILE A 104 3.80 -11.87 -5.62
CA ILE A 104 4.13 -11.36 -4.27
C ILE A 104 4.34 -9.85 -4.39
N PRO A 105 3.37 -9.02 -3.97
CA PRO A 105 3.54 -7.59 -3.90
C PRO A 105 4.17 -7.19 -2.56
N ILE A 106 5.07 -6.21 -2.60
CA ILE A 106 5.63 -5.54 -1.43
C ILE A 106 5.60 -4.04 -1.68
N SER A 107 5.09 -3.24 -0.76
CA SER A 107 5.01 -1.78 -0.92
C SER A 107 5.16 -1.03 0.40
N ILE A 108 5.54 0.25 0.27
CA ILE A 108 5.45 1.24 1.33
C ILE A 108 4.35 2.21 0.91
N ASN A 109 3.39 2.45 1.80
CA ASN A 109 2.26 3.33 1.52
C ASN A 109 2.25 4.52 2.49
N ALA A 110 1.66 5.61 2.03
CA ALA A 110 1.32 6.77 2.83
C ALA A 110 -0.15 7.11 2.60
N TYR A 111 -0.88 7.33 3.69
CA TYR A 111 -2.31 7.62 3.67
C TYR A 111 -2.62 8.95 4.33
N TYR A 112 -3.62 9.63 3.78
CA TYR A 112 -4.23 10.81 4.35
C TYR A 112 -5.73 10.58 4.53
N TYR A 113 -6.20 10.79 5.75
CA TYR A 113 -7.60 10.63 6.14
C TYR A 113 -8.24 11.98 6.39
N PHE A 114 -9.44 12.19 5.84
CA PHE A 114 -10.11 13.49 5.89
C PHE A 114 -10.76 13.77 7.26
N PHE A 115 -11.39 12.75 7.85
CA PHE A 115 -12.12 12.84 9.11
C PHE A 115 -11.55 11.89 10.16
N ASP A 116 -11.74 12.20 11.43
CA ASP A 116 -11.26 11.39 12.56
C ASP A 116 -12.43 10.73 13.32
N GLU A 117 -13.46 10.36 12.57
CA GLU A 117 -14.72 9.78 13.05
C GLU A 117 -14.83 8.29 12.66
N GLU A 118 -15.89 7.61 13.12
CA GLU A 118 -16.21 6.21 12.77
C GLU A 118 -16.25 5.98 11.25
N PHE A 119 -16.45 7.01 10.44
CA PHE A 119 -16.37 6.92 8.98
C PHE A 119 -15.33 7.91 8.45
N SER A 120 -14.29 7.39 7.82
CA SER A 120 -13.19 8.22 7.33
C SER A 120 -12.80 7.84 5.90
N PRO A 121 -13.20 8.65 4.89
CA PRO A 121 -12.61 8.58 3.57
C PRO A 121 -11.12 8.87 3.66
N PHE A 122 -10.35 8.23 2.78
CA PHE A 122 -8.93 8.44 2.69
C PHE A 122 -8.42 8.35 1.27
N ILE A 123 -7.29 9.01 1.05
CA ILE A 123 -6.47 8.87 -0.16
C ILE A 123 -5.08 8.40 0.25
N GLY A 124 -4.36 7.77 -0.67
CA GLY A 124 -3.00 7.36 -0.40
C GLY A 124 -2.18 7.17 -1.66
N LEU A 125 -0.87 7.07 -1.43
CA LEU A 125 0.12 6.77 -2.45
C LEU A 125 0.97 5.60 -1.95
N GLY A 126 1.30 4.69 -2.85
CA GLY A 126 2.11 3.52 -2.60
C GLY A 126 3.27 3.42 -3.58
N PHE A 127 4.43 3.04 -3.11
CA PHE A 127 5.56 2.69 -3.95
C PHE A 127 6.09 1.33 -3.52
N GLY A 128 6.29 0.44 -4.49
CA GLY A 128 6.64 -0.94 -4.18
C GLY A 128 7.19 -1.68 -5.38
N ALA A 129 7.17 -2.99 -5.27
CA ALA A 129 7.51 -3.90 -6.35
C ALA A 129 6.63 -5.16 -6.30
N GLU A 130 6.39 -5.73 -7.47
CA GLU A 130 5.67 -6.99 -7.62
C GLU A 130 6.63 -8.05 -8.17
N TYR A 131 6.72 -9.17 -7.45
CA TYR A 131 7.41 -10.35 -7.95
C TYR A 131 6.44 -11.14 -8.83
N LEU A 132 6.70 -11.10 -10.14
CA LEU A 132 5.93 -11.77 -11.18
C LEU A 132 6.64 -13.07 -11.56
N HIS A 133 5.90 -14.19 -11.60
CA HIS A 133 6.43 -15.42 -12.15
C HIS A 133 6.23 -15.44 -13.68
N ASN A 134 7.32 -15.48 -14.44
CA ASN A 134 7.27 -15.53 -15.90
C ASN A 134 8.19 -16.66 -16.40
N SER A 135 7.62 -17.68 -17.04
CA SER A 135 8.35 -18.73 -17.78
C SER A 135 9.59 -19.25 -17.04
N ASN A 136 9.41 -19.69 -15.78
CA ASN A 136 10.44 -20.20 -14.86
C ASN A 136 11.46 -19.18 -14.31
N LYS A 137 11.22 -17.87 -14.50
CA LYS A 137 12.02 -16.80 -13.87
C LYS A 137 11.11 -15.89 -13.04
N TYR A 138 11.66 -15.37 -11.94
CA TYR A 138 11.03 -14.32 -11.16
C TYR A 138 11.50 -12.96 -11.66
N LEU A 139 10.55 -12.09 -11.98
CA LEU A 139 10.80 -10.73 -12.40
C LEU A 139 10.29 -9.78 -11.31
N LEU A 140 11.17 -8.89 -10.85
CA LEU A 140 10.82 -7.86 -9.88
C LEU A 140 10.50 -6.57 -10.63
N GLU A 141 9.23 -6.21 -10.71
CA GLU A 141 8.78 -4.99 -11.38
C GLU A 141 8.39 -3.92 -10.37
N PRO A 142 9.01 -2.73 -10.38
CA PRO A 142 8.58 -1.61 -9.56
C PRO A 142 7.17 -1.15 -9.95
N ILE A 143 6.36 -0.82 -8.95
CA ILE A 143 4.99 -0.35 -9.11
C ILE A 143 4.74 0.92 -8.29
N PHE A 144 4.03 1.86 -8.89
CA PHE A 144 3.43 2.99 -8.20
C PHE A 144 1.92 2.77 -8.06
N LYS A 145 1.36 3.03 -6.89
CA LYS A 145 -0.06 2.85 -6.59
C LYS A 145 -0.65 4.16 -6.10
N THR A 146 -1.82 4.51 -6.61
CA THR A 146 -2.70 5.51 -5.97
C THR A 146 -3.85 4.78 -5.32
N VAL A 147 -4.27 5.23 -4.15
CA VAL A 147 -5.28 4.56 -3.32
C VAL A 147 -6.37 5.54 -2.98
N ILE A 148 -7.61 5.09 -3.10
CA ILE A 148 -8.78 5.76 -2.54
C ILE A 148 -9.55 4.74 -1.73
N GLY A 149 -10.16 5.17 -0.63
CA GLY A 149 -10.93 4.25 0.18
C GLY A 149 -11.70 4.92 1.29
N ILE A 150 -12.36 4.08 2.06
CA ILE A 150 -13.14 4.46 3.22
C ILE A 150 -12.79 3.48 4.33
N SER A 151 -12.53 4.01 5.53
CA SER A 151 -12.27 3.26 6.74
C SER A 151 -13.40 3.46 7.75
N ASN A 152 -13.75 2.41 8.49
CA ASN A 152 -14.59 2.46 9.66
C ASN A 152 -14.04 1.56 10.77
N ASN A 153 -13.62 2.17 11.88
CA ASN A 153 -13.02 1.51 13.05
C ASN A 153 -11.91 0.52 12.66
N ASN A 154 -12.25 -0.77 12.54
CA ASN A 154 -11.32 -1.82 12.13
C ASN A 154 -11.39 -2.18 10.64
N LEU A 155 -12.48 -1.87 9.96
CA LEU A 155 -12.70 -2.24 8.58
C LEU A 155 -12.26 -1.13 7.63
N LYS A 156 -11.77 -1.51 6.46
CA LYS A 156 -11.55 -0.58 5.34
C LYS A 156 -11.96 -1.22 4.03
N VAL A 157 -12.46 -0.41 3.12
CA VAL A 157 -12.69 -0.78 1.72
C VAL A 157 -11.93 0.20 0.87
N PHE A 158 -11.21 -0.31 -0.14
CA PHE A 158 -10.31 0.52 -0.94
C PHE A 158 -10.25 0.06 -2.39
N GLY A 159 -10.02 1.03 -3.26
CA GLY A 159 -9.62 0.83 -4.65
C GLY A 159 -8.20 1.36 -4.85
N ARG A 160 -7.41 0.70 -5.69
CA ARG A 160 -6.08 1.14 -6.08
C ARG A 160 -5.93 1.14 -7.58
N TRP A 161 -5.23 2.15 -8.08
CA TRP A 161 -4.74 2.18 -9.44
C TRP A 161 -3.22 2.01 -9.42
N GLY A 162 -2.74 0.92 -10.03
CA GLY A 162 -1.33 0.56 -10.11
C GLY A 162 -0.75 0.81 -11.49
N VAL A 163 0.48 1.34 -11.54
CA VAL A 163 1.25 1.56 -12.76
C VAL A 163 2.62 0.91 -12.61
N LEU A 164 2.91 -0.12 -13.40
CA LEU A 164 4.24 -0.71 -13.47
C LEU A 164 5.20 0.24 -14.19
N LYS A 165 6.49 0.11 -13.90
CA LYS A 165 7.55 0.83 -14.64
C LYS A 165 7.53 0.49 -16.14
N SER A 166 7.09 -0.69 -16.51
CA SER A 166 6.90 -1.11 -17.92
C SER A 166 5.80 -0.32 -18.65
N GLY A 167 4.92 0.38 -17.93
CA GLY A 167 3.77 1.07 -18.48
C GLY A 167 2.47 0.27 -18.39
N ASP A 168 2.48 -0.94 -17.83
CA ASP A 168 1.26 -1.72 -17.61
C ASP A 168 0.43 -1.18 -16.45
N TYR A 169 -0.90 -1.21 -16.58
CA TYR A 169 -1.82 -0.71 -15.57
C TYR A 169 -2.60 -1.84 -14.89
N SER A 170 -3.01 -1.59 -13.66
CA SER A 170 -3.89 -2.49 -12.93
C SER A 170 -4.85 -1.74 -12.02
N ILE A 171 -6.02 -2.32 -11.81
CA ILE A 171 -6.99 -1.89 -10.82
C ILE A 171 -7.06 -2.95 -9.73
N GLU A 172 -6.98 -2.54 -8.48
CA GLU A 172 -7.15 -3.40 -7.32
C GLU A 172 -8.36 -2.95 -6.51
N ILE A 173 -9.18 -3.89 -6.04
CA ILE A 173 -10.31 -3.62 -5.15
C ILE A 173 -10.21 -4.57 -3.96
N GLY A 174 -10.21 -4.03 -2.75
CA GLY A 174 -9.99 -4.80 -1.53
C GLY A 174 -10.81 -4.36 -0.33
N ILE A 175 -10.92 -5.29 0.61
CA ILE A 175 -11.46 -5.10 1.96
C ILE A 175 -10.39 -5.51 2.96
N GLY A 176 -10.22 -4.71 4.01
CA GLY A 176 -9.23 -4.91 5.06
C GLY A 176 -9.84 -4.89 6.44
N TYR A 177 -9.21 -5.62 7.35
CA TYR A 177 -9.47 -5.63 8.78
C TYR A 177 -8.19 -5.32 9.55
N SER A 178 -8.25 -4.33 10.44
CA SER A 178 -7.19 -3.95 11.37
C SER A 178 -7.46 -4.60 12.71
N PHE A 179 -6.45 -5.27 13.29
CA PHE A 179 -6.57 -5.92 14.60
C PHE A 179 -6.69 -4.93 15.77
N LYS A 180 -6.43 -3.66 15.49
CA LYS A 180 -6.57 -2.56 16.42
C LYS A 180 -7.26 -1.39 15.73
N GLU A 181 -8.18 -0.78 16.45
CA GLU A 181 -8.87 0.43 16.03
C GLU A 181 -7.89 1.55 15.73
N ARG A 182 -8.31 2.44 14.83
CA ARG A 182 -7.58 3.66 14.53
C ARG A 182 -7.59 4.57 15.77
N PRO A 183 -6.49 5.25 16.10
CA PRO A 183 -6.51 6.29 17.12
C PRO A 183 -7.58 7.32 16.80
N CYS A 184 -8.55 7.47 17.71
CA CYS A 184 -9.41 8.63 17.73
C CYS A 184 -8.64 9.78 18.38
N GLY A 185 -8.63 10.96 17.76
CA GLY A 185 -7.99 12.18 18.27
C GLY A 185 -8.62 12.75 19.55
N CYS A 186 -9.20 11.91 20.41
CA CYS A 186 -9.70 12.25 21.74
C CYS A 186 -8.52 12.50 22.69
N PHE A 187 -7.80 13.59 22.47
CA PHE A 187 -6.93 14.14 23.50
C PHE A 187 -7.80 14.85 24.53
N PRO A 188 -7.47 14.78 25.83
CA PRO A 188 -8.06 15.70 26.78
C PRO A 188 -7.77 17.11 26.29
N GLN A 189 -8.85 17.89 26.05
CA GLN A 189 -8.71 19.32 25.84
C GLN A 189 -7.92 19.86 27.04
N SER A 190 -6.82 20.54 26.77
CA SER A 190 -6.14 21.31 27.80
C SER A 190 -7.11 22.37 28.30
N ASN A 191 -7.69 22.13 29.49
CA ASN A 191 -8.29 23.18 30.31
C ASN A 191 -7.19 24.12 30.82
#